data_AF-A0A8T0EHK2-F1
#
_entry.id   AF-A0A8T0EHK2-F1
#
_cell.length_a   1.000
_cell.length_b   1.000
_cell.length_c   1.000
_cell.angle_alpha   90.00
_cell.angle_beta   90.00
_cell.angle_gamma   90.00
#
_symmetry.space_group_name_H-M   'P 1'
#
loop_
_entity.id
_entity.type
_entity.pdbx_description
1 polymer ?
#
loop_
_entity_poly.entity_id
_entity_poly.type
_entity_poly.pdbx_seq_one_letter_code
_entity_poly.pdbx_strand_id
1 'polypeptide(L)'
;MCDEHSTLRRDYLANLDCYKGLIADATSTCGGKADSDAEAFLRKYHNLPENERVDWGEQACLSILHGLACIAEKVENSCGETARKTFLIIVEKVKFSIVSECNVEDTRSFKRSFLEFLKLEGKRAELYEFVFERFSRR
;
A
#
# COMPACT_ATOMS: atom_id res chain seq x y z
N MET A 1 -17.09 -2.45 13.21
CA MET A 1 -17.32 -1.00 12.95
C MET A 1 -18.73 -0.59 13.36
N CYS A 2 -19.77 -1.19 12.80
CA CYS A 2 -21.16 -0.89 13.18
C CYS A 2 -21.63 -1.60 14.46
N ASP A 3 -20.99 -2.72 14.81
CA ASP A 3 -21.21 -3.41 16.10
C ASP A 3 -20.44 -2.70 17.22
N GLU A 4 -21.17 -2.28 18.26
CA GLU A 4 -20.69 -1.57 19.45
C GLU A 4 -19.73 -2.40 20.29
N HIS A 5 -19.85 -3.73 20.27
CA HIS A 5 -19.00 -4.64 21.02
C HIS A 5 -17.78 -5.13 20.23
N SER A 6 -17.68 -4.78 18.94
CA SER A 6 -16.56 -5.23 18.12
C SER A 6 -15.24 -4.57 18.51
N THR A 7 -14.19 -5.39 18.71
CA THR A 7 -12.81 -4.92 18.93
C THR A 7 -12.36 -3.91 17.86
N LEU A 8 -12.73 -4.14 16.59
CA LEU A 8 -12.42 -3.22 15.50
C LEU A 8 -13.00 -1.82 15.70
N ARG A 9 -14.25 -1.70 16.20
CA ARG A 9 -14.85 -0.38 16.46
C ARG A 9 -14.12 0.31 17.60
N ARG A 10 -13.88 -0.40 18.71
CA ARG A 10 -13.17 0.16 19.88
C ARG A 10 -11.79 0.68 19.48
N ASP A 11 -11.01 -0.12 18.76
CA ASP A 11 -9.64 0.23 18.38
C ASP A 11 -9.63 1.38 17.36
N TYR A 12 -10.63 1.44 16.46
CA TYR A 12 -10.80 2.58 15.55
C TYR A 12 -11.15 3.87 16.30
N LEU A 13 -12.14 3.83 17.19
CA LEU A 13 -12.57 5.00 17.96
C LEU A 13 -11.45 5.52 18.87
N ALA A 14 -10.65 4.64 19.45
CA ALA A 14 -9.50 5.01 20.27
C ALA A 14 -8.41 5.78 19.49
N ASN A 15 -8.36 5.64 18.16
CA ASN A 15 -7.36 6.28 17.30
C ASN A 15 -7.97 7.34 16.36
N LEU A 16 -9.27 7.64 16.51
CA LEU A 16 -10.02 8.49 15.58
C LEU A 16 -9.39 9.87 15.42
N ASP A 17 -8.99 10.49 16.54
CA ASP A 17 -8.38 11.81 16.53
C ASP A 17 -7.02 11.82 15.84
N CYS A 18 -6.26 10.73 15.92
CA CYS A 18 -4.97 10.62 15.24
C CYS A 18 -5.14 10.39 13.73
N TYR A 19 -6.15 9.60 13.32
CA TYR A 19 -6.45 9.43 11.89
C TYR A 19 -6.91 10.72 11.23
N LYS A 20 -7.55 11.60 11.99
CA LYS A 20 -8.11 12.85 11.48
C LYS A 20 -6.99 13.72 10.90
N GLY A 21 -7.09 14.03 9.61
CA GLY A 21 -6.07 14.78 8.88
C GLY A 21 -4.89 13.93 8.40
N LEU A 22 -4.41 12.97 9.21
CA LEU A 22 -3.29 12.09 8.84
C LEU A 22 -3.59 11.28 7.58
N ILE A 23 -4.78 10.69 7.46
CA ILE A 23 -5.11 9.85 6.29
C ILE A 23 -5.12 10.69 5.02
N ALA A 24 -5.66 11.90 5.05
CA ALA A 24 -5.70 12.77 3.86
C ALA A 24 -4.28 13.19 3.42
N ASP A 25 -3.44 13.60 4.36
CA ASP A 25 -2.03 13.92 4.10
C ASP A 25 -1.24 12.70 3.61
N ALA A 26 -1.41 11.56 4.28
CA ALA A 26 -0.77 10.31 3.91
C ALA A 26 -1.20 9.85 2.52
N THR A 27 -2.48 9.95 2.16
CA THR A 27 -2.96 9.59 0.83
C THR A 27 -2.31 10.46 -0.26
N SER A 28 -2.21 11.78 -0.05
CA SER A 28 -1.57 12.67 -1.02
C SER A 28 -0.08 12.39 -1.16
N THR A 29 0.64 12.32 -0.04
CA THR A 29 2.09 12.16 -0.02
C THR A 29 2.53 10.76 -0.47
N CYS A 30 1.84 9.71 -0.02
CA CYS A 30 2.13 8.34 -0.42
C CYS A 30 1.68 8.06 -1.86
N GLY A 31 0.59 8.66 -2.33
CA GLY A 31 0.11 8.48 -3.71
C GLY A 31 1.13 8.97 -4.73
N GLY A 32 1.56 10.23 -4.63
CA GLY A 32 2.53 10.79 -5.58
C GLY A 32 3.88 10.07 -5.57
N LYS A 33 4.34 9.64 -4.39
CA LYS A 33 5.55 8.81 -4.29
C LYS A 33 5.35 7.43 -4.92
N ALA A 34 4.20 6.81 -4.68
CA ALA A 34 3.93 5.48 -5.18
C ALA A 34 3.84 5.44 -6.71
N ASP A 35 3.18 6.43 -7.31
CA ASP A 35 3.10 6.58 -8.77
C ASP A 35 4.49 6.75 -9.39
N SER A 36 5.31 7.63 -8.80
CA SER A 36 6.68 7.89 -9.27
C SER A 36 7.58 6.66 -9.15
N ASP A 37 7.54 5.95 -8.02
CA ASP A 37 8.40 4.78 -7.79
C ASP A 37 7.95 3.59 -8.66
N ALA A 38 6.65 3.41 -8.87
CA ALA A 38 6.11 2.39 -9.77
C ALA A 38 6.51 2.64 -11.23
N GLU A 39 6.36 3.88 -11.71
CA GLU A 39 6.78 4.24 -13.07
C GLU A 39 8.28 4.02 -13.28
N ALA A 40 9.10 4.52 -12.34
CA ALA A 40 10.56 4.38 -12.40
C ALA A 40 11.01 2.92 -12.42
N PHE A 41 10.36 2.07 -11.60
CA PHE A 41 10.62 0.64 -11.62
C PHE A 41 10.25 0.01 -12.96
N LEU A 42 9.04 0.25 -13.46
CA LEU A 42 8.55 -0.38 -14.70
C LEU A 42 9.42 -0.02 -15.90
N ARG A 43 9.81 1.24 -16.02
CA ARG A 43 10.75 1.68 -17.05
C ARG A 43 12.07 0.93 -16.97
N LYS A 44 12.62 0.78 -15.77
CA LYS A 44 13.86 0.02 -15.56
C LYS A 44 13.69 -1.47 -15.82
N TYR A 45 12.59 -2.07 -15.35
CA TYR A 45 12.34 -3.51 -15.40
C TYR A 45 12.14 -3.98 -16.84
N HIS A 46 11.39 -3.22 -17.63
CA HIS A 46 11.12 -3.51 -19.04
C HIS A 46 12.12 -2.88 -20.02
N ASN A 47 13.16 -2.18 -19.51
CA ASN A 47 14.13 -1.42 -20.31
C ASN A 47 13.48 -0.44 -21.30
N LEU A 48 12.42 0.24 -20.87
CA LEU A 48 11.66 1.17 -21.70
C LEU A 48 12.44 2.47 -21.93
N PRO A 49 12.49 2.99 -23.17
CA PRO A 49 12.93 4.36 -23.44
C PRO A 49 12.04 5.40 -22.76
N GLU A 50 12.55 6.62 -22.55
CA GLU A 50 11.83 7.71 -21.86
C GLU A 50 10.50 8.09 -22.54
N ASN A 51 10.41 7.91 -23.85
CA ASN A 51 9.23 8.26 -24.65
C ASN A 51 8.21 7.11 -24.78
N GLU A 52 8.52 5.92 -24.29
CA GLU A 52 7.61 4.79 -24.32
C GLU A 52 6.62 4.84 -23.15
N ARG A 53 5.39 4.38 -23.42
CA ARG A 53 4.31 4.35 -22.42
C ARG A 53 4.51 3.17 -21.49
N VAL A 54 4.41 3.43 -20.19
CA VAL A 54 4.36 2.40 -19.17
C VAL A 54 3.00 1.70 -19.21
N ASP A 55 2.96 0.40 -18.91
CA ASP A 55 1.70 -0.32 -18.75
C ASP A 55 0.92 0.27 -17.56
N TRP A 56 -0.22 0.89 -17.86
CA TRP A 56 -1.05 1.56 -16.88
C TRP A 56 -1.65 0.61 -15.84
N GLY A 57 -1.87 -0.66 -16.18
CA GLY A 57 -2.38 -1.67 -15.25
C GLY A 57 -1.33 -2.11 -14.24
N GLU A 58 -0.10 -2.38 -14.70
CA GLU A 58 1.01 -2.71 -13.81
C GLU A 58 1.38 -1.54 -12.90
N GLN A 59 1.43 -0.33 -13.48
CA GLN A 59 1.72 0.88 -12.72
C GLN A 59 0.66 1.13 -11.66
N ALA A 60 -0.63 1.09 -12.01
CA ALA A 60 -1.71 1.28 -11.05
C ALA A 60 -1.63 0.26 -9.92
N CYS A 61 -1.35 -1.00 -10.23
CA CYS A 61 -1.25 -2.04 -9.21
C CYS A 61 -0.10 -1.79 -8.21
N LEU A 62 1.11 -1.55 -8.73
CA LEU A 62 2.27 -1.24 -7.89
C LEU A 62 2.04 0.01 -7.06
N SER A 63 1.45 1.05 -7.66
CA SER A 63 1.18 2.33 -7.00
C SER A 63 0.16 2.18 -5.87
N ILE A 64 -0.90 1.39 -6.07
CA ILE A 64 -1.90 1.14 -5.03
C ILE A 64 -1.26 0.37 -3.86
N LEU A 65 -0.56 -0.73 -4.13
CA LEU A 65 0.03 -1.56 -3.07
C LEU A 65 1.13 -0.80 -2.31
N HIS A 66 1.98 -0.07 -3.03
CA HIS A 66 2.99 0.77 -2.43
C HIS A 66 2.37 1.92 -1.61
N GLY A 67 1.38 2.61 -2.17
CA GLY A 67 0.65 3.66 -1.48
C GLY A 67 0.01 3.18 -0.18
N LEU A 68 -0.64 2.01 -0.21
CA LEU A 68 -1.22 1.39 0.99
C LEU A 68 -0.17 1.06 2.05
N ALA A 69 0.99 0.51 1.65
CA ALA A 69 2.08 0.22 2.57
C ALA A 69 2.67 1.48 3.20
N CYS A 70 2.87 2.53 2.41
CA CYS A 70 3.32 3.84 2.87
C CYS A 70 2.33 4.49 3.85
N ILE A 71 1.01 4.41 3.57
CA ILE A 71 -0.01 4.94 4.49
C ILE A 71 0.01 4.14 5.80
N ALA A 72 0.10 2.81 5.73
CA ALA A 72 0.20 1.96 6.92
C ALA A 72 1.43 2.29 7.77
N GLU A 73 2.57 2.55 7.13
CA GLU A 73 3.80 3.00 7.80
C GLU A 73 3.60 4.36 8.48
N LYS A 74 3.02 5.35 7.79
CA LYS A 74 2.72 6.67 8.37
C LYS A 74 1.76 6.58 9.56
N VAL A 75 0.74 5.73 9.46
CA VAL A 75 -0.19 5.45 10.55
C VAL A 75 0.53 4.83 11.74
N GLU A 76 1.42 3.87 11.54
CA GLU A 76 2.20 3.28 12.63
C GLU A 76 3.10 4.31 13.31
N ASN A 77 3.84 5.09 12.51
CA ASN A 77 4.79 6.07 13.03
C ASN A 77 4.09 7.22 13.79
N SER A 78 2.85 7.55 13.42
CA SER A 78 2.12 8.68 14.01
C SER A 78 1.15 8.26 15.12
N CYS A 79 0.47 7.12 14.94
CA CYS A 79 -0.63 6.66 15.79
C CYS A 79 -0.35 5.33 16.50
N GLY A 80 0.77 4.68 16.20
CA GLY A 80 1.19 3.42 16.81
C GLY A 80 0.68 2.17 16.10
N GLU A 81 1.20 1.03 16.57
CA GLU A 81 1.00 -0.27 15.91
C GLU A 81 -0.46 -0.73 15.88
N THR A 82 -1.21 -0.47 16.95
CA THR A 82 -2.65 -0.80 17.03
C THR A 82 -3.42 -0.07 15.94
N ALA A 83 -3.13 1.22 15.73
CA ALA A 83 -3.77 2.00 14.67
C ALA A 83 -3.44 1.42 13.29
N ARG A 84 -2.17 1.08 13.02
CA ARG A 84 -1.80 0.42 11.75
C ARG A 84 -2.59 -0.86 11.53
N LYS A 85 -2.66 -1.73 12.54
CA LYS A 85 -3.40 -3.00 12.47
C LYS A 85 -4.88 -2.75 12.17
N THR A 86 -5.51 -1.81 12.87
CA THR A 86 -6.89 -1.40 12.64
C THR A 86 -7.11 -0.88 11.22
N PHE A 87 -6.22 -0.02 10.73
CA PHE A 87 -6.25 0.49 9.35
C PHE A 87 -6.19 -0.65 8.33
N LEU A 88 -5.22 -1.56 8.44
CA LEU A 88 -5.08 -2.68 7.51
C LEU A 88 -6.30 -3.63 7.53
N ILE A 89 -6.92 -3.84 8.69
CA ILE A 89 -8.17 -4.62 8.79
C ILE A 89 -9.32 -3.91 8.06
N ILE A 90 -9.41 -2.58 8.16
CA ILE A 90 -10.43 -1.80 7.44
C ILE A 90 -10.19 -1.91 5.93
N VAL A 91 -8.96 -1.67 5.47
CA VAL A 91 -8.59 -1.80 4.05
C VAL A 91 -8.88 -3.21 3.55
N GLU A 92 -8.61 -4.26 4.33
CA GLU A 92 -8.90 -5.63 3.94
C GLU A 92 -10.38 -5.86 3.66
N LYS A 93 -11.27 -5.24 4.44
CA LYS A 93 -12.72 -5.36 4.24
C LYS A 93 -13.21 -4.69 2.95
N VAL A 94 -12.47 -3.71 2.44
CA VAL A 94 -12.81 -2.98 1.21
C VAL A 94 -11.88 -3.28 0.04
N LYS A 95 -10.96 -4.23 0.20
CA LYS A 95 -9.90 -4.51 -0.78
C LYS A 95 -10.43 -4.81 -2.17
N PHE A 96 -11.58 -5.50 -2.28
CA PHE A 96 -12.17 -5.82 -3.58
C PHE A 96 -12.55 -4.58 -4.39
N SER A 97 -12.76 -3.44 -3.75
CA SER A 97 -13.01 -2.16 -4.41
C SER A 97 -11.73 -1.36 -4.69
N ILE A 98 -10.62 -1.69 -4.05
CA ILE A 98 -9.36 -0.93 -4.12
C ILE A 98 -8.34 -1.62 -5.05
N VAL A 99 -8.27 -2.95 -5.05
CA VAL A 99 -7.25 -3.75 -5.77
C VAL A 99 -7.86 -4.67 -6.83
N SER A 100 -9.08 -4.41 -7.30
CA SER A 100 -9.78 -5.26 -8.28
C SER A 100 -9.00 -5.44 -9.59
N GLU A 101 -8.17 -4.46 -9.96
CA GLU A 101 -7.44 -4.39 -11.22
C GLU A 101 -5.96 -4.80 -11.09
N CYS A 102 -5.52 -5.22 -9.91
CA CYS A 102 -4.20 -5.81 -9.71
C CYS A 102 -4.15 -7.23 -10.31
N ASN A 103 -4.06 -7.30 -11.63
CA ASN A 103 -3.93 -8.52 -12.42
C ASN A 103 -2.60 -8.53 -13.21
N VAL A 104 -1.55 -7.94 -12.62
CA VAL A 104 -0.19 -8.08 -13.12
C VAL A 104 0.11 -9.57 -13.15
N GLU A 105 0.59 -10.09 -14.27
CA GLU A 105 0.99 -11.49 -14.41
C GLU A 105 1.84 -11.85 -13.19
N ASP A 106 1.23 -12.59 -12.28
CA ASP A 106 1.62 -12.68 -10.87
C ASP A 106 2.83 -13.60 -10.72
N THR A 107 3.93 -13.17 -11.31
CA THR A 107 5.21 -13.80 -11.08
C THR A 107 5.71 -13.21 -9.78
N ARG A 108 5.79 -14.06 -8.76
CA ARG A 108 6.44 -13.78 -7.48
C ARG A 108 7.78 -13.03 -7.65
N SER A 109 8.48 -13.26 -8.77
CA SER A 109 9.68 -12.54 -9.20
C SER A 109 9.47 -11.05 -9.47
N PHE A 110 8.37 -10.64 -10.10
CA PHE A 110 8.08 -9.24 -10.39
C PHE A 110 7.86 -8.43 -9.11
N LYS A 111 6.98 -8.92 -8.22
CA LYS A 111 6.73 -8.29 -6.91
C LYS A 111 8.01 -8.17 -6.09
N ARG A 112 8.80 -9.25 -6.04
CA ARG A 112 10.10 -9.25 -5.34
C ARG A 112 11.06 -8.21 -5.93
N SER A 113 11.17 -8.16 -7.26
CA SER A 113 12.04 -7.19 -7.95
C SER A 113 11.63 -5.74 -7.64
N PHE A 114 10.32 -5.48 -7.51
CA PHE A 114 9.85 -4.16 -7.09
C PHE A 114 10.23 -3.84 -5.64
N LEU A 115 10.01 -4.77 -4.71
CA LEU A 115 10.39 -4.58 -3.30
C LEU A 115 11.91 -4.39 -3.14
N GLU A 116 12.72 -5.13 -3.89
CA GLU A 116 14.17 -4.96 -3.95
C GLU A 116 14.57 -3.60 -4.54
N PHE A 117 13.87 -3.14 -5.58
CA PHE A 117 14.07 -1.81 -6.16
C PHE A 117 13.84 -0.68 -5.15
N LEU A 118 12.85 -0.82 -4.26
CA LEU A 118 12.55 0.16 -3.22
C LEU A 118 13.65 0.26 -2.14
N LYS A 119 14.55 -0.73 -2.05
CA LYS A 119 15.66 -0.78 -1.07
C LYS A 119 15.21 -0.53 0.37
N LEU A 120 14.11 -1.17 0.76
CA LEU A 120 13.56 -1.07 2.11
C LEU A 120 14.35 -1.96 3.07
N GLU A 121 14.47 -1.55 4.32
CA GLU A 121 15.22 -2.28 5.35
C GLU A 121 14.37 -2.52 6.61
N GLY A 122 14.68 -3.60 7.32
CA GLY A 122 14.08 -3.95 8.61
C GLY A 122 12.55 -4.04 8.58
N LYS A 123 11.91 -3.49 9.62
CA LYS A 123 10.44 -3.51 9.80
C LYS A 123 9.66 -2.88 8.64
N ARG A 124 10.29 -1.94 7.92
CA ARG A 124 9.66 -1.27 6.78
C ARG A 124 9.53 -2.22 5.60
N ALA A 125 10.58 -3.01 5.33
CA ALA A 125 10.54 -4.05 4.31
C ALA A 125 9.48 -5.11 4.63
N GLU A 126 9.43 -5.58 5.88
CA GLU A 126 8.44 -6.56 6.35
C GLU A 126 6.99 -6.08 6.17
N LEU A 127 6.72 -4.81 6.49
CA LEU A 127 5.39 -4.22 6.31
C LEU A 127 4.97 -4.16 4.84
N TYR A 128 5.90 -3.74 3.97
CA TYR A 128 5.62 -3.63 2.54
C TYR A 128 5.43 -5.01 1.91
N GLU A 129 6.27 -5.99 2.24
CA GLU A 129 6.09 -7.38 1.82
C GLU A 129 4.73 -7.92 2.27
N PHE A 130 4.37 -7.73 3.55
CA PHE A 130 3.05 -8.11 4.07
C PHE A 130 1.91 -7.51 3.25
N VAL A 131 1.96 -6.21 2.92
CA VAL A 131 0.91 -5.56 2.13
C VAL A 131 0.85 -6.15 0.72
N PHE A 132 1.99 -6.33 0.06
CA PHE A 132 2.04 -6.91 -1.27
C PHE A 132 1.50 -8.34 -1.29
N GLU A 133 1.86 -9.20 -0.34
CA GLU A 133 1.35 -10.56 -0.24
C GLU A 133 -0.14 -10.63 0.11
N ARG A 134 -0.60 -9.75 1.01
CA ARG A 134 -1.96 -9.79 1.55
C ARG A 134 -3.01 -9.20 0.62
N PHE A 135 -2.63 -8.18 -0.14
CA PHE A 135 -3.55 -7.38 -0.97
C PHE A 135 -3.36 -7.58 -2.47
N SER A 136 -2.31 -8.25 -2.92
CA SER A 136 -2.27 -8.74 -4.29
C SER A 136 -3.32 -9.85 -4.50
N ARG A 137 -3.90 -9.90 -5.71
CA ARG A 137 -4.83 -10.96 -6.10
C ARG A 137 -4.04 -12.26 -6.32
N ARG A 138 -4.59 -13.40 -5.87
CA ARG A 138 -4.08 -14.74 -6.22
C ARG A 138 -4.64 -15.22 -7.55
#